data_AF-A0A9F5IQJ8-F1
#
_entry.id   AF-A0A9F5IQJ8-F1
#
_cell.length_a   1.000
_cell.length_b   1.000
_cell.length_c   1.000
_cell.angle_alpha   90.00
_cell.angle_beta   90.00
_cell.angle_gamma   90.00
#
_symmetry.space_group_name_H-M   'P 1'
#
loop_
_entity.id
_entity.type
_entity.pdbx_description
1 polymer ?
#
loop_
_entity_poly.entity_id
_entity_poly.type
_entity_poly.pdbx_seq_one_letter_code
_entity_poly.pdbx_strand_id
1 'polypeptide(L)'
;MEKSYSQYSFCSRMFWISQALYFTVLFSSARSECMSKIYRNTYIQGGDISKVYTPTADYCQMVCTYHPRCLLFSYIPGNWAKNTARFSCFLKEIDTQELPKVPQEGIISGHSLKQCTQITACSKKVYEGLDMQGENYNITTADNYHRCQQRCTNDKHCYFFTYTLESFHSPALRNKCYLKYSSTGTPTQIRQLRDVVSGFSLKPCQLAQTDCQMDFFQHFAFSGITVAKVLTPDKFVCRTVCTYRPNCLFFTFFSSEWEIKSQRYTCLMMTSRSETPDRIAERANAISGFSLLNCQRAEPACHSQTYPELNFHGTELSVEYVDGHKACQELCTMTLRCQFFIYVFRKMQCNHEGKCKCYLRMSANGSPDNIEAKNEIVSGYSLRLCQTSRSPVCVQKPKQQSRIVGGSNSSVGEWPWQVSLHTKLSIQSHHCGGSIISDQWILTAAHCLEDIPLTEHWHVYSNILKQSEITNETTFFKVQKMIIHPRYEISEAGYDIALLKLDTPMNFSVQDI
;
A
#
# COMPACT_ATOMS: atom_id res chain seq x y z
N MET A 1 37.95 69.01 25.16
CA MET A 1 36.85 69.50 24.30
C MET A 1 35.65 68.63 24.62
N GLU A 2 34.92 69.03 25.65
CA GLU A 2 33.57 69.61 25.53
C GLU A 2 32.61 68.61 24.89
N LYS A 3 31.51 68.16 25.48
CA LYS A 3 30.63 68.58 26.60
C LYS A 3 29.65 67.38 26.70
N SER A 4 28.95 67.00 27.77
CA SER A 4 28.42 67.72 28.92
C SER A 4 27.50 66.76 29.69
N TYR A 5 27.67 66.70 31.03
CA TYR A 5 26.62 66.55 32.08
C TYR A 5 25.72 65.28 32.10
N SER A 6 25.29 64.69 33.23
CA SER A 6 25.33 65.03 34.65
C SER A 6 24.96 63.79 35.48
N GLN A 7 25.76 63.51 36.52
CA GLN A 7 25.38 63.35 37.93
C GLN A 7 24.45 62.23 38.44
N TYR A 8 25.04 61.45 39.36
CA TYR A 8 24.56 60.94 40.68
C TYR A 8 23.15 60.31 40.78
N SER A 9 22.85 59.28 41.59
CA SER A 9 23.57 58.36 42.48
C SER A 9 22.48 57.59 43.25
N PHE A 10 22.65 56.27 43.37
CA PHE A 10 22.19 55.39 44.47
C PHE A 10 20.75 54.85 44.59
N CYS A 11 20.72 53.50 44.66
CA CYS A 11 19.90 52.58 45.51
C CYS A 11 18.37 52.56 45.32
N SER A 12 17.66 51.42 45.24
CA SER A 12 17.87 50.07 45.79
C SER A 12 16.86 49.06 45.20
N ARG A 13 17.13 47.76 45.43
CA ARG A 13 16.26 46.55 45.38
C ARG A 13 16.24 45.78 44.04
N MET A 14 16.94 44.64 43.99
CA MET A 14 16.47 43.27 44.32
C MET A 14 15.83 42.57 43.12
N PHE A 15 16.57 41.65 42.50
CA PHE A 15 16.27 40.21 42.45
C PHE A 15 16.99 39.57 41.25
N TRP A 16 17.58 38.42 41.54
CA TRP A 16 18.18 37.46 40.61
C TRP A 16 17.24 37.14 39.45
N ILE A 17 17.78 36.83 38.25
CA ILE A 17 17.36 35.71 37.39
C ILE A 17 18.21 35.61 36.10
N SER A 18 18.59 34.35 35.82
CA SER A 18 18.94 33.70 34.55
C SER A 18 20.18 34.13 33.74
N GLN A 19 21.27 33.39 33.94
CA GLN A 19 22.00 32.78 32.82
C GLN A 19 21.13 31.68 32.19
N ALA A 20 20.67 31.89 30.96
CA ALA A 20 20.18 30.83 30.07
C ALA A 20 20.22 31.35 28.63
N LEU A 21 21.43 31.56 28.10
CA LEU A 21 21.60 31.79 26.67
C LEU A 21 21.68 30.43 25.95
N TYR A 22 20.57 30.13 25.26
CA TYR A 22 20.50 29.44 23.98
C TYR A 22 21.02 27.99 23.91
N PHE A 23 20.29 27.08 24.57
CA PHE A 23 20.04 25.75 24.01
C PHE A 23 18.81 25.85 23.08
N THR A 24 19.03 26.32 21.85
CA THR A 24 18.06 26.14 20.75
C THR A 24 18.72 25.25 19.70
N VAL A 25 18.91 23.98 20.05
CA VAL A 25 19.05 22.95 19.03
C VAL A 25 17.65 22.72 18.48
N LEU A 26 17.51 23.12 17.22
CA LEU A 26 16.36 22.93 16.36
C LEU A 26 15.79 21.51 16.53
N PHE A 27 14.58 21.40 17.09
CA PHE A 27 13.67 20.32 16.74
C PHE A 27 13.22 20.55 15.29
N SER A 28 14.12 20.33 14.34
CA SER A 28 13.68 19.96 13.00
C SER A 28 12.93 18.65 13.17
N SER A 29 11.63 18.64 12.87
CA SER A 29 10.88 17.42 12.61
C SER A 29 11.54 16.72 11.42
N ALA A 30 12.57 15.92 11.71
CA ALA A 30 13.19 15.04 10.75
C ALA A 30 12.14 13.99 10.41
N ARG A 31 11.25 14.31 9.46
CA ARG A 31 10.59 13.28 8.67
C ARG A 31 11.72 12.36 8.22
N SER A 32 11.63 11.07 8.54
CA SER A 32 12.62 10.11 8.08
C SER A 32 12.73 10.24 6.56
N GLU A 33 13.87 10.73 6.07
CA GLU A 33 14.09 10.84 4.63
C GLU A 33 13.94 9.45 4.00
N CYS A 34 13.26 9.37 2.85
CA CYS A 34 13.10 8.10 2.13
C CYS A 34 14.46 7.48 1.84
N MET A 35 14.77 6.38 2.53
CA MET A 35 16.01 5.63 2.32
C MET A 35 15.91 4.74 1.08
N SER A 36 16.24 5.32 -0.08
CA SER A 36 16.25 4.62 -1.39
C SER A 36 17.67 4.34 -1.90
N LYS A 37 18.70 4.55 -1.08
CA LYS A 37 20.11 4.46 -1.49
C LYS A 37 20.47 3.05 -1.98
N ILE A 38 21.08 3.01 -3.15
CA ILE A 38 21.65 1.80 -3.77
C ILE A 38 23.17 1.89 -3.71
N TYR A 39 23.81 0.78 -3.34
CA TYR A 39 25.26 0.62 -3.27
C TYR A 39 25.71 -0.35 -4.35
N ARG A 40 26.42 0.15 -5.36
CA ARG A 40 27.04 -0.70 -6.39
C ARG A 40 28.38 -1.23 -5.91
N ASN A 41 28.78 -2.39 -6.41
CA ASN A 41 30.04 -3.05 -6.08
C ASN A 41 30.24 -3.19 -4.57
N THR A 42 29.16 -3.45 -3.84
CA THR A 42 29.16 -3.48 -2.39
C THR A 42 28.34 -4.67 -1.92
N TYR A 43 28.86 -5.44 -0.97
CA TYR A 43 28.13 -6.47 -0.26
C TYR A 43 27.96 -6.06 1.21
N ILE A 44 26.77 -6.27 1.76
CA ILE A 44 26.49 -6.02 3.17
C ILE A 44 26.70 -7.33 3.93
N GLN A 45 27.65 -7.37 4.86
CA GLN A 45 27.96 -8.59 5.62
C GLN A 45 27.01 -8.76 6.81
N GLY A 46 26.58 -10.01 7.02
CA GLY A 46 25.71 -10.38 8.14
C GLY A 46 24.25 -9.93 7.97
N GLY A 47 23.49 -10.09 9.05
CA GLY A 47 22.08 -9.70 9.14
C GLY A 47 21.12 -10.51 8.27
N ASP A 48 21.57 -11.60 7.63
CA ASP A 48 20.76 -12.41 6.71
C ASP A 48 19.57 -13.07 7.41
N ILE A 49 18.36 -12.75 6.94
CA ILE A 49 17.11 -13.33 7.46
C ILE A 49 16.46 -14.30 6.48
N SER A 50 16.72 -14.13 5.17
CA SER A 50 16.19 -15.02 4.13
C SER A 50 16.97 -14.85 2.83
N LYS A 51 17.00 -15.90 2.01
CA LYS A 51 17.54 -15.91 0.65
C LYS A 51 16.43 -16.28 -0.33
N VAL A 52 16.21 -15.43 -1.33
CA VAL A 52 15.27 -15.66 -2.43
C VAL A 52 15.98 -15.44 -3.77
N TYR A 53 15.32 -15.75 -4.89
CA TYR A 53 15.86 -15.49 -6.22
C TYR A 53 15.04 -14.44 -6.94
N THR A 54 15.71 -13.42 -7.47
CA THR A 54 15.05 -12.32 -8.19
C THR A 54 15.79 -12.02 -9.50
N PRO A 55 15.06 -11.66 -10.57
CA PRO A 55 15.70 -11.42 -11.86
C PRO A 55 16.55 -10.14 -11.88
N THR A 56 16.27 -9.20 -10.98
CA THR A 56 16.98 -7.91 -10.86
C THR A 56 17.12 -7.46 -9.41
N ALA A 57 18.01 -6.49 -9.19
CA ALA A 57 18.17 -5.79 -7.91
C ALA A 57 16.92 -4.97 -7.54
N ASP A 58 16.26 -4.32 -8.50
CA ASP A 58 15.01 -3.57 -8.25
C ASP A 58 13.92 -4.49 -7.68
N TYR A 59 13.79 -5.70 -8.25
CA TYR A 59 12.83 -6.69 -7.74
C TYR A 59 13.27 -7.23 -6.36
N CYS A 60 14.57 -7.36 -6.10
CA CYS A 60 15.09 -7.70 -4.76
C CYS A 60 14.73 -6.62 -3.73
N GLN A 61 14.85 -5.34 -4.09
CA GLN A 61 14.44 -4.21 -3.25
C GLN A 61 12.94 -4.25 -2.95
N MET A 62 12.10 -4.56 -3.95
CA MET A 62 10.67 -4.72 -3.77
C MET A 62 10.36 -5.87 -2.79
N VAL A 63 10.96 -7.04 -2.97
CA VAL A 63 10.78 -8.18 -2.05
C VAL A 63 11.22 -7.82 -0.62
N CYS A 64 12.36 -7.13 -0.45
CA CYS A 64 12.79 -6.63 0.85
C CYS A 64 11.78 -5.64 1.45
N THR A 65 11.21 -4.76 0.63
CA THR A 65 10.24 -3.75 1.08
C THR A 65 8.99 -4.39 1.68
N TYR A 66 8.45 -5.43 1.05
CA TYR A 66 7.26 -6.14 1.54
C TYR A 66 7.56 -7.23 2.59
N HIS A 67 8.82 -7.65 2.76
CA HIS A 67 9.20 -8.57 3.83
C HIS A 67 9.11 -7.88 5.22
N PRO A 68 8.47 -8.47 6.24
CA PRO A 68 8.12 -7.77 7.50
C PRO A 68 9.32 -7.23 8.30
N ARG A 69 10.49 -7.87 8.17
CA ARG A 69 11.72 -7.52 8.89
C ARG A 69 12.87 -6.98 8.03
N CYS A 70 12.76 -7.06 6.69
CA CYS A 70 13.90 -6.71 5.85
C CYS A 70 14.07 -5.19 5.78
N LEU A 71 15.26 -4.70 6.09
CA LEU A 71 15.64 -3.29 6.01
C LEU A 71 16.70 -3.05 4.92
N LEU A 72 17.55 -4.05 4.68
CA LEU A 72 18.64 -4.02 3.71
C LEU A 72 18.60 -5.25 2.82
N PHE A 73 19.19 -5.16 1.63
CA PHE A 73 19.39 -6.32 0.79
C PHE A 73 20.77 -6.34 0.13
N SER A 74 21.20 -7.51 -0.30
CA SER A 74 22.35 -7.68 -1.21
C SER A 74 21.98 -8.62 -2.33
N TYR A 75 22.24 -8.22 -3.56
CA TYR A 75 21.83 -8.89 -4.79
C TYR A 75 23.04 -9.30 -5.62
N ILE A 76 23.09 -10.59 -5.98
CA ILE A 76 24.11 -11.15 -6.86
C ILE A 76 23.53 -11.24 -8.29
N PRO A 77 24.13 -10.56 -9.28
CA PRO A 77 23.60 -10.52 -10.64
C PRO A 77 23.75 -11.86 -11.39
N GLY A 78 23.02 -11.99 -12.50
CA GLY A 78 23.03 -13.19 -13.33
C GLY A 78 24.36 -13.48 -14.05
N ASN A 79 25.18 -12.45 -14.28
CA ASN A 79 26.50 -12.58 -14.91
C ASN A 79 27.61 -12.96 -13.91
N TRP A 80 27.26 -13.30 -12.67
CA TRP A 80 28.23 -13.67 -11.65
C TRP A 80 29.01 -14.95 -12.02
N ALA A 81 30.32 -14.94 -11.79
CA ALA A 81 31.22 -16.05 -12.14
C ALA A 81 30.84 -17.37 -11.46
N LYS A 82 30.38 -17.32 -10.19
CA LYS A 82 29.94 -18.51 -9.45
C LYS A 82 28.46 -18.82 -9.72
N ASN A 83 28.21 -19.87 -10.51
CA ASN A 83 26.86 -20.28 -10.94
C ASN A 83 25.85 -20.48 -9.79
N THR A 84 26.28 -21.03 -8.64
CA THR A 84 25.40 -21.35 -7.52
C THR A 84 24.86 -20.12 -6.77
N ALA A 85 25.40 -18.94 -7.06
CA ALA A 85 25.06 -17.69 -6.39
C ALA A 85 24.27 -16.72 -7.29
N ARG A 86 24.14 -17.01 -8.59
CA ARG A 86 23.47 -16.12 -9.55
C ARG A 86 22.03 -15.81 -9.14
N PHE A 87 21.61 -14.58 -9.38
CA PHE A 87 20.26 -14.06 -9.09
C PHE A 87 19.85 -14.14 -7.61
N SER A 88 20.80 -14.38 -6.69
CA SER A 88 20.50 -14.49 -5.27
C SER A 88 20.23 -13.11 -4.68
N CYS A 89 19.09 -12.98 -4.01
CA CYS A 89 18.68 -11.82 -3.23
C CYS A 89 18.69 -12.19 -1.75
N PHE A 90 19.63 -11.61 -1.01
CA PHE A 90 19.77 -11.79 0.42
C PHE A 90 19.03 -10.66 1.13
N LEU A 91 17.97 -11.02 1.86
CA LEU A 91 17.20 -10.10 2.68
C LEU A 91 17.87 -9.98 4.04
N LYS A 92 18.01 -8.76 4.57
CA LYS A 92 18.78 -8.47 5.78
C LYS A 92 18.05 -7.55 6.75
N GLU A 93 18.23 -7.80 8.03
CA GLU A 93 17.76 -6.97 9.15
C GLU A 93 18.93 -6.26 9.84
N ILE A 94 18.67 -5.10 10.45
CA ILE A 94 19.62 -4.35 11.28
C ILE A 94 19.09 -4.41 12.72
N ASP A 95 19.89 -4.81 13.70
CA ASP A 95 19.46 -4.91 15.10
C ASP A 95 19.86 -3.69 15.93
N THR A 96 21.15 -3.33 15.97
CA THR A 96 21.72 -2.29 16.85
C THR A 96 22.95 -1.60 16.26
N GLN A 97 23.65 -2.21 15.30
CA GLN A 97 24.82 -1.63 14.62
C GLN A 97 24.63 -1.57 13.11
N GLU A 98 25.25 -0.59 12.45
CA GLU A 98 25.34 -0.59 10.99
C GLU A 98 26.03 -1.87 10.51
N LEU A 99 25.41 -2.56 9.55
CA LEU A 99 26.02 -3.74 8.95
C LEU A 99 27.26 -3.33 8.12
N PRO A 100 28.40 -4.05 8.25
CA PRO A 100 29.61 -3.75 7.49
C PRO A 100 29.37 -3.83 5.98
N LYS A 101 29.83 -2.81 5.26
CA LYS A 101 29.75 -2.71 3.80
C LYS A 101 31.13 -3.01 3.23
N VAL A 102 31.27 -4.14 2.54
CA VAL A 102 32.55 -4.54 1.94
C VAL A 102 32.51 -4.35 0.42
N PRO A 103 33.59 -3.82 -0.18
CA PRO A 103 33.71 -3.75 -1.65
C PRO A 103 33.63 -5.16 -2.25
N GLN A 104 32.72 -5.36 -3.19
CA GLN A 104 32.55 -6.62 -3.91
C GLN A 104 32.01 -6.30 -5.31
N GLU A 105 32.89 -6.28 -6.30
CA GLU A 105 32.59 -5.91 -7.68
C GLU A 105 31.40 -6.70 -8.23
N GLY A 106 30.44 -6.02 -8.88
CA GLY A 106 29.25 -6.60 -9.49
C GLY A 106 28.05 -6.79 -8.55
N ILE A 107 28.26 -6.85 -7.22
CA ILE A 107 27.13 -6.96 -6.26
C ILE A 107 26.42 -5.62 -6.10
N ILE A 108 25.09 -5.67 -6.01
CA ILE A 108 24.25 -4.50 -5.76
C ILE A 108 23.56 -4.68 -4.41
N SER A 109 23.79 -3.77 -3.48
CA SER A 109 23.09 -3.72 -2.19
C SER A 109 22.21 -2.48 -2.11
N GLY A 110 21.29 -2.44 -1.15
CA GLY A 110 20.42 -1.28 -0.97
C GLY A 110 19.50 -1.39 0.23
N HIS A 111 18.72 -0.32 0.42
CA HIS A 111 17.70 -0.22 1.47
C HIS A 111 16.32 -0.65 0.97
N SER A 112 15.50 -1.15 1.89
CA SER A 112 14.07 -1.31 1.68
C SER A 112 13.39 0.06 1.55
N LEU A 113 12.28 0.14 0.81
CA LEU A 113 11.55 1.38 0.61
C LEU A 113 10.51 1.64 1.72
N LYS A 114 10.61 1.00 2.89
CA LYS A 114 9.63 1.12 3.99
C LYS A 114 9.45 2.55 4.53
N GLN A 115 10.43 3.42 4.37
CA GLN A 115 10.35 4.85 4.76
C GLN A 115 9.94 5.76 3.59
N CYS A 116 9.57 5.20 2.45
CA CYS A 116 9.23 5.94 1.24
C CYS A 116 7.72 5.99 1.03
N THR A 117 7.24 7.09 0.45
CA THR A 117 5.80 7.34 0.24
C THR A 117 5.22 6.62 -0.98
N GLN A 118 6.07 6.23 -1.93
CA GLN A 118 5.70 5.53 -3.16
C GLN A 118 6.29 4.12 -3.15
N ILE A 119 5.49 3.15 -2.73
CA ILE A 119 5.86 1.73 -2.73
C ILE A 119 4.89 1.01 -3.66
N THR A 120 5.35 0.12 -4.52
CA THR A 120 4.46 -0.73 -5.32
C THR A 120 5.01 -2.15 -5.46
N ALA A 121 4.13 -3.13 -5.39
CA ALA A 121 4.44 -4.53 -5.71
C ALA A 121 4.28 -4.83 -7.21
N CYS A 122 3.78 -3.86 -8.00
CA CYS A 122 3.59 -4.03 -9.43
C CYS A 122 4.92 -4.07 -10.19
N SER A 123 5.15 -5.12 -10.98
CA SER A 123 6.27 -5.20 -11.92
C SER A 123 5.78 -5.65 -13.29
N LYS A 124 5.77 -4.72 -14.26
CA LYS A 124 5.43 -5.01 -15.66
C LYS A 124 6.60 -5.54 -16.48
N LYS A 125 7.80 -5.61 -15.90
CA LYS A 125 9.02 -6.04 -16.60
C LYS A 125 8.94 -7.52 -16.96
N VAL A 126 9.37 -7.85 -18.17
CA VAL A 126 9.63 -9.22 -18.64
C VAL A 126 11.13 -9.40 -18.83
N TYR A 127 11.58 -10.65 -18.79
CA TYR A 127 12.99 -11.01 -18.77
C TYR A 127 13.27 -12.04 -19.86
N GLU A 128 13.85 -11.56 -20.95
CA GLU A 128 14.33 -12.41 -22.03
C GLU A 128 15.56 -13.20 -21.59
N GLY A 129 15.67 -14.43 -22.09
CA GLY A 129 16.82 -15.27 -21.81
C GLY A 129 16.85 -15.85 -20.39
N LEU A 130 15.79 -15.66 -19.59
CA LEU A 130 15.69 -16.16 -18.22
C LEU A 130 14.56 -17.16 -18.08
N ASP A 131 14.83 -18.31 -17.47
CA ASP A 131 13.84 -19.29 -17.01
C ASP A 131 13.72 -19.22 -15.49
N MET A 132 12.58 -18.71 -15.03
CA MET A 132 12.23 -18.61 -13.62
C MET A 132 11.62 -19.94 -13.15
N GLN A 133 12.36 -20.72 -12.36
CA GLN A 133 11.94 -22.04 -11.88
C GLN A 133 10.88 -21.93 -10.77
N GLY A 134 9.95 -22.87 -10.76
CA GLY A 134 8.88 -23.02 -9.79
C GLY A 134 8.06 -24.28 -10.11
N GLU A 135 6.99 -24.50 -9.36
CA GLU A 135 6.06 -25.61 -9.63
C GLU A 135 5.25 -25.30 -10.89
N ASN A 136 5.47 -26.07 -11.96
CA ASN A 136 4.69 -25.97 -13.19
C ASN A 136 3.37 -26.73 -12.99
N TYR A 137 2.25 -26.03 -12.90
CA TYR A 137 0.94 -26.66 -12.71
C TYR A 137 0.05 -26.55 -13.96
N ASN A 138 0.35 -25.63 -14.86
CA ASN A 138 -0.41 -25.45 -16.10
C ASN A 138 0.51 -25.07 -17.26
N ILE A 139 0.50 -25.86 -18.33
CA ILE A 139 1.33 -25.69 -19.53
C ILE A 139 0.40 -25.65 -20.75
N THR A 140 0.34 -24.50 -21.42
CA THR A 140 -0.57 -24.28 -22.56
C THR A 140 0.15 -23.66 -23.74
N THR A 141 -0.39 -23.80 -24.95
CA THR A 141 0.13 -23.08 -26.12
C THR A 141 -0.38 -21.63 -26.10
N ALA A 142 0.49 -20.65 -26.36
CA ALA A 142 0.15 -19.24 -26.45
C ALA A 142 0.86 -18.57 -27.63
N ASP A 143 0.17 -17.61 -28.26
CA ASP A 143 0.67 -16.94 -29.48
C ASP A 143 1.90 -16.07 -29.22
N ASN A 144 2.01 -15.52 -28.01
CA ASN A 144 3.13 -14.70 -27.58
C ASN A 144 3.21 -14.63 -26.04
N TYR A 145 4.29 -14.04 -25.52
CA TYR A 145 4.48 -13.90 -24.08
C TYR A 145 3.44 -12.96 -23.43
N HIS A 146 2.89 -11.97 -24.15
CA HIS A 146 1.85 -11.09 -23.60
C HIS A 146 0.59 -11.87 -23.26
N ARG A 147 0.17 -12.79 -24.13
CA ARG A 147 -0.96 -13.70 -23.86
C ARG A 147 -0.65 -14.63 -22.69
N CYS A 148 0.58 -15.10 -22.58
CA CYS A 148 1.03 -15.90 -21.44
C CYS A 148 0.97 -15.10 -20.12
N GLN A 149 1.45 -13.85 -20.12
CA GLN A 149 1.39 -12.96 -18.95
C GLN A 149 -0.06 -12.64 -18.55
N GLN A 150 -0.95 -12.41 -19.53
CA GLN A 150 -2.37 -12.20 -19.26
C GLN A 150 -3.00 -13.44 -18.61
N ARG A 151 -2.71 -14.64 -19.12
CA ARG A 151 -3.15 -15.90 -18.49
C ARG A 151 -2.63 -16.02 -17.05
N CYS A 152 -1.34 -15.77 -16.82
CA CYS A 152 -0.78 -15.75 -15.47
C CYS A 152 -1.42 -14.67 -14.57
N THR A 153 -1.85 -13.55 -15.13
CA THR A 153 -2.50 -12.48 -14.37
C THR A 153 -3.92 -12.87 -13.94
N ASN A 154 -4.63 -13.60 -14.80
CA ASN A 154 -6.01 -14.02 -14.59
C ASN A 154 -6.17 -15.43 -13.97
N ASP A 155 -5.07 -16.11 -13.65
CA ASP A 155 -5.08 -17.41 -12.98
C ASP A 155 -4.77 -17.21 -11.49
N LYS A 156 -5.59 -17.74 -10.56
CA LYS A 156 -5.46 -17.42 -9.14
C LYS A 156 -4.17 -17.95 -8.49
N HIS A 157 -3.58 -19.01 -9.05
CA HIS A 157 -2.36 -19.63 -8.53
C HIS A 157 -1.08 -19.04 -9.12
N CYS A 158 -1.13 -18.43 -10.32
CA CYS A 158 0.10 -18.04 -11.00
C CYS A 158 0.79 -16.84 -10.33
N TYR A 159 2.06 -17.00 -9.96
CA TYR A 159 2.92 -15.90 -9.50
C TYR A 159 3.83 -15.38 -10.61
N PHE A 160 4.35 -16.29 -11.42
CA PHE A 160 5.23 -15.98 -12.54
C PHE A 160 5.08 -17.03 -13.63
N PHE A 161 5.55 -16.68 -14.82
CA PHE A 161 5.48 -17.55 -15.99
C PHE A 161 6.82 -17.61 -16.70
N THR A 162 6.98 -18.64 -17.52
CA THR A 162 8.00 -18.72 -18.57
C THR A 162 7.32 -19.06 -19.89
N TYR A 163 7.65 -18.33 -20.94
CA TYR A 163 7.17 -18.53 -22.30
C TYR A 163 8.33 -18.92 -23.20
N THR A 164 8.19 -19.98 -23.98
CA THR A 164 9.18 -20.39 -24.98
C THR A 164 8.85 -19.77 -26.34
N LEU A 165 9.85 -19.16 -26.97
CA LEU A 165 9.70 -18.50 -28.27
C LEU A 165 9.59 -19.52 -29.42
N GLU A 166 9.17 -19.05 -30.60
CA GLU A 166 9.18 -19.86 -31.83
C GLU A 166 10.58 -20.35 -32.21
N SER A 167 11.61 -19.58 -31.85
CA SER A 167 13.02 -19.95 -32.05
C SER A 167 13.51 -21.03 -31.08
N PHE A 168 12.69 -21.47 -30.12
CA PHE A 168 13.13 -22.40 -29.08
C PHE A 168 13.61 -23.73 -29.69
N HIS A 169 14.76 -24.20 -29.19
CA HIS A 169 15.51 -25.32 -29.76
C HIS A 169 14.70 -26.62 -29.95
N SER A 170 13.75 -26.91 -29.07
CA SER A 170 12.89 -28.09 -29.12
C SER A 170 11.55 -27.73 -29.76
N PRO A 171 11.24 -28.25 -30.98
CA PRO A 171 10.00 -27.91 -31.68
C PRO A 171 8.73 -28.19 -30.89
N ALA A 172 8.70 -29.29 -30.13
CA ALA A 172 7.55 -29.68 -29.30
C ALA A 172 7.27 -28.69 -28.14
N LEU A 173 8.29 -27.92 -27.75
CA LEU A 173 8.21 -26.98 -26.64
C LEU A 173 8.07 -25.54 -27.11
N ARG A 174 7.97 -25.24 -28.41
CA ARG A 174 7.77 -23.88 -28.93
C ARG A 174 6.39 -23.34 -28.56
N ASN A 175 6.29 -22.03 -28.35
CA ASN A 175 5.05 -21.32 -28.05
C ASN A 175 4.32 -21.85 -26.81
N LYS A 176 5.05 -22.41 -25.85
CA LYS A 176 4.51 -22.95 -24.60
C LYS A 176 4.59 -21.90 -23.50
N CYS A 177 3.47 -21.71 -22.83
CA CYS A 177 3.29 -20.87 -21.66
C CYS A 177 3.24 -21.77 -20.42
N TYR A 178 4.23 -21.64 -19.56
CA TYR A 178 4.34 -22.35 -18.29
C TYR A 178 3.91 -21.42 -17.17
N LEU A 179 2.78 -21.68 -16.54
CA LEU A 179 2.32 -20.97 -15.36
C LEU A 179 2.89 -21.63 -14.10
N LYS A 180 3.43 -20.81 -13.20
CA LYS A 180 4.23 -21.28 -12.08
C LYS A 180 3.88 -20.57 -10.78
N TYR A 181 4.06 -21.29 -9.68
CA TYR A 181 4.02 -20.74 -8.32
C TYR A 181 5.18 -21.28 -7.47
N SER A 182 5.34 -20.70 -6.28
CA SER A 182 6.25 -21.19 -5.25
C SER A 182 5.71 -20.82 -3.87
N SER A 183 6.25 -21.42 -2.81
CA SER A 183 5.86 -21.11 -1.43
C SER A 183 6.13 -19.65 -1.03
N THR A 184 7.09 -18.98 -1.66
CA THR A 184 7.49 -17.60 -1.35
C THR A 184 6.93 -16.57 -2.34
N GLY A 185 6.29 -17.00 -3.42
CA GLY A 185 5.88 -16.13 -4.53
C GLY A 185 7.05 -15.66 -5.41
N THR A 186 8.29 -16.06 -5.10
CA THR A 186 9.50 -15.80 -5.92
C THR A 186 10.02 -17.10 -6.53
N PRO A 187 10.74 -17.05 -7.67
CA PRO A 187 11.32 -18.26 -8.27
C PRO A 187 12.19 -19.04 -7.28
N THR A 188 12.13 -20.37 -7.33
CA THR A 188 12.99 -21.25 -6.51
C THR A 188 14.43 -21.27 -7.03
N GLN A 189 14.63 -20.94 -8.31
CA GLN A 189 15.90 -20.73 -8.98
C GLN A 189 15.65 -19.89 -10.24
N ILE A 190 16.65 -19.17 -10.73
CA ILE A 190 16.63 -18.52 -12.05
C ILE A 190 17.80 -19.02 -12.88
N ARG A 191 17.52 -19.49 -14.09
CA ARG A 191 18.52 -20.00 -15.03
C ARG A 191 18.57 -19.12 -16.27
N GLN A 192 19.76 -18.95 -16.84
CA GLN A 192 19.89 -18.39 -18.17
C GLN A 192 19.55 -19.48 -19.18
N LEU A 193 18.57 -19.20 -20.04
CA LEU A 193 18.10 -20.11 -21.07
C LEU A 193 17.75 -19.27 -22.30
N ARG A 194 18.35 -19.56 -23.46
CA ARG A 194 18.04 -18.83 -24.69
C ARG A 194 16.61 -19.13 -25.16
N ASP A 195 16.05 -18.22 -25.93
CA ASP A 195 14.75 -18.37 -26.60
C ASP A 195 13.56 -18.56 -25.64
N VAL A 196 13.64 -17.98 -24.43
CA VAL A 196 12.53 -17.89 -23.48
C VAL A 196 12.35 -16.47 -22.95
N VAL A 197 11.14 -16.17 -22.50
CA VAL A 197 10.77 -14.93 -21.82
C VAL A 197 10.03 -15.28 -20.53
N SER A 198 10.51 -14.81 -19.39
CA SER A 198 9.80 -14.97 -18.12
C SER A 198 9.27 -13.64 -17.60
N GLY A 199 8.21 -13.68 -16.80
CA GLY A 199 7.67 -12.48 -16.17
C GLY A 199 6.81 -12.82 -14.95
N PHE A 200 6.42 -11.80 -14.19
CA PHE A 200 5.52 -11.95 -13.05
C PHE A 200 4.07 -11.69 -13.46
N SER A 201 3.17 -12.22 -12.64
CA SER A 201 1.76 -11.91 -12.65
C SER A 201 1.52 -10.41 -12.40
N LEU A 202 0.58 -9.80 -13.12
CA LEU A 202 0.25 -8.39 -12.97
C LEU A 202 -0.91 -8.15 -11.99
N LYS A 203 -1.24 -9.13 -11.15
CA LYS A 203 -2.23 -8.98 -10.07
C LYS A 203 -1.93 -7.78 -9.16
N PRO A 204 -0.68 -7.56 -8.69
CA PRO A 204 -0.37 -6.38 -7.87
C PRO A 204 -0.45 -5.05 -8.65
N CYS A 205 -0.54 -5.11 -9.98
CA CYS A 205 -0.79 -3.95 -10.84
C CYS A 205 -2.28 -3.67 -11.04
N GLN A 206 -3.18 -4.43 -10.39
CA GLN A 206 -4.63 -4.32 -10.53
C GLN A 206 -5.13 -4.60 -11.97
N LEU A 207 -4.43 -5.45 -12.71
CA LEU A 207 -4.75 -5.79 -14.10
C LEU A 207 -5.46 -7.14 -14.28
N ALA A 208 -5.80 -7.81 -13.18
CA ALA A 208 -6.59 -9.03 -13.23
C ALA A 208 -8.04 -8.72 -13.67
N GLN A 209 -8.58 -9.59 -14.53
CA GLN A 209 -9.93 -9.49 -15.09
C GLN A 209 -10.87 -10.55 -14.48
N THR A 210 -10.44 -11.21 -13.42
CA THR A 210 -11.20 -12.23 -12.69
C THR A 210 -12.19 -11.61 -11.72
N ASP A 211 -13.31 -12.30 -11.50
CA ASP A 211 -14.30 -11.92 -10.50
C ASP A 211 -13.69 -11.82 -9.10
N CYS A 212 -13.99 -10.71 -8.44
CA CYS A 212 -13.50 -10.41 -7.11
C CYS A 212 -14.59 -10.69 -6.07
N GLN A 213 -14.35 -11.65 -5.18
CA GLN A 213 -15.26 -11.97 -4.08
C GLN A 213 -14.95 -11.09 -2.86
N MET A 214 -15.63 -9.95 -2.78
CA MET A 214 -15.42 -8.95 -1.71
C MET A 214 -16.12 -9.30 -0.40
N ASP A 215 -17.09 -10.21 -0.44
CA ASP A 215 -18.00 -10.49 0.67
C ASP A 215 -17.32 -11.23 1.82
N PHE A 216 -17.77 -10.91 3.03
CA PHE A 216 -17.46 -11.66 4.23
C PHE A 216 -18.61 -12.60 4.57
N PHE A 217 -18.28 -13.87 4.81
CA PHE A 217 -19.23 -14.90 5.20
C PHE A 217 -19.27 -14.95 6.73
N GLN A 218 -20.23 -14.25 7.33
CA GLN A 218 -20.43 -14.23 8.78
C GLN A 218 -20.95 -15.59 9.26
N HIS A 219 -20.41 -16.08 10.37
CA HIS A 219 -20.76 -17.38 10.95
C HIS A 219 -20.45 -18.58 10.06
N PHE A 220 -19.46 -18.46 9.18
CA PHE A 220 -18.99 -19.56 8.34
C PHE A 220 -17.48 -19.74 8.48
N ALA A 221 -17.06 -20.99 8.59
CA ALA A 221 -15.67 -21.42 8.52
C ALA A 221 -15.41 -22.17 7.21
N PHE A 222 -14.33 -21.79 6.53
CA PHE A 222 -13.82 -22.47 5.35
C PHE A 222 -12.83 -23.55 5.76
N SER A 223 -12.66 -24.55 4.89
CA SER A 223 -11.63 -25.57 5.01
C SER A 223 -10.82 -25.65 3.72
N GLY A 224 -9.54 -25.93 3.86
CA GLY A 224 -8.59 -26.03 2.77
C GLY A 224 -7.21 -26.42 3.28
N ILE A 225 -6.21 -26.31 2.41
CA ILE A 225 -4.81 -26.51 2.74
C ILE A 225 -4.32 -25.27 3.49
N THR A 226 -3.87 -25.44 4.75
CA THR A 226 -3.38 -24.32 5.56
C THR A 226 -2.04 -23.82 5.04
N VAL A 227 -1.99 -22.54 4.67
CA VAL A 227 -0.78 -21.85 4.20
C VAL A 227 -0.04 -21.20 5.37
N ALA A 228 -0.79 -20.55 6.26
CA ALA A 228 -0.24 -19.85 7.42
C ALA A 228 -1.31 -19.58 8.47
N LYS A 229 -0.84 -19.38 9.71
CA LYS A 229 -1.66 -18.93 10.84
C LYS A 229 -0.98 -17.71 11.47
N VAL A 230 -1.75 -16.65 11.69
CA VAL A 230 -1.32 -15.45 12.42
C VAL A 230 -2.45 -14.94 13.32
N LEU A 231 -2.16 -14.00 14.22
CA LEU A 231 -3.18 -13.32 14.99
C LEU A 231 -3.46 -11.94 14.39
N THR A 232 -4.74 -11.60 14.26
CA THR A 232 -5.19 -10.31 13.76
C THR A 232 -6.30 -9.77 14.64
N PRO A 233 -6.38 -8.46 14.87
CA PRO A 233 -7.41 -7.88 15.75
C PRO A 233 -8.82 -8.00 15.15
N ASP A 234 -8.93 -8.06 13.82
CA ASP A 234 -10.20 -8.16 13.11
C ASP A 234 -10.08 -8.92 11.77
N LYS A 235 -11.24 -9.11 11.13
CA LYS A 235 -11.39 -9.76 9.82
C LYS A 235 -10.80 -8.98 8.65
N PHE A 236 -10.71 -7.65 8.73
CA PHE A 236 -10.17 -6.81 7.66
C PHE A 236 -8.64 -6.91 7.59
N VAL A 237 -7.99 -6.92 8.76
CA VAL A 237 -6.56 -7.22 8.88
C VAL A 237 -6.28 -8.64 8.40
N CYS A 238 -7.09 -9.64 8.80
CA CYS A 238 -6.95 -11.00 8.30
C CYS A 238 -7.03 -11.10 6.77
N ARG A 239 -8.00 -10.42 6.14
CA ARG A 239 -8.13 -10.35 4.68
C ARG A 239 -6.91 -9.73 4.01
N THR A 240 -6.38 -8.65 4.58
CA THR A 240 -5.22 -7.96 4.00
C THR A 240 -3.96 -8.81 4.13
N VAL A 241 -3.73 -9.44 5.29
CA VAL A 241 -2.61 -10.36 5.46
C VAL A 241 -2.72 -11.53 4.48
N CYS A 242 -3.91 -12.11 4.29
CA CYS A 242 -4.13 -13.13 3.26
C CYS A 242 -3.82 -12.58 1.84
N THR A 243 -4.30 -11.38 1.52
CA THR A 243 -4.12 -10.75 0.20
C THR A 243 -2.65 -10.64 -0.22
N TYR A 244 -1.76 -10.30 0.72
CA TYR A 244 -0.33 -10.16 0.45
C TYR A 244 0.50 -11.40 0.84
N ARG A 245 -0.13 -12.48 1.33
CA ARG A 245 0.55 -13.73 1.65
C ARG A 245 0.61 -14.63 0.41
N PRO A 246 1.80 -15.08 -0.01
CA PRO A 246 1.92 -16.05 -1.09
C PRO A 246 1.08 -17.31 -0.82
N ASN A 247 0.37 -17.76 -1.84
CA ASN A 247 -0.57 -18.87 -1.90
C ASN A 247 -1.85 -18.74 -1.07
N CYS A 248 -2.12 -17.64 -0.36
CA CYS A 248 -3.42 -17.49 0.31
C CYS A 248 -4.51 -17.09 -0.69
N LEU A 249 -5.51 -17.95 -0.86
CA LEU A 249 -6.68 -17.69 -1.71
C LEU A 249 -7.90 -17.26 -0.88
N PHE A 250 -8.03 -17.80 0.32
CA PHE A 250 -9.13 -17.51 1.23
C PHE A 250 -8.70 -17.73 2.68
N PHE A 251 -9.50 -17.23 3.63
CA PHE A 251 -9.19 -17.29 5.04
C PHE A 251 -10.43 -17.54 5.90
N THR A 252 -10.19 -17.95 7.14
CA THR A 252 -11.17 -17.95 8.23
C THR A 252 -10.58 -17.22 9.44
N PHE A 253 -11.32 -16.25 9.94
CA PHE A 253 -11.01 -15.47 11.13
C PHE A 253 -11.91 -15.90 12.29
N PHE A 254 -11.32 -16.24 13.43
CA PHE A 254 -12.05 -16.51 14.66
C PHE A 254 -12.10 -15.25 15.52
N SER A 255 -13.31 -14.75 15.78
CA SER A 255 -13.49 -13.46 16.47
C SER A 255 -13.11 -13.52 17.96
N SER A 256 -13.19 -12.38 18.63
CA SER A 256 -13.06 -12.27 20.09
C SER A 256 -14.10 -13.10 20.87
N GLU A 257 -15.23 -13.42 20.23
CA GLU A 257 -16.35 -14.16 20.80
C GLU A 257 -16.27 -15.66 20.51
N TRP A 258 -15.22 -16.11 19.82
CA TRP A 258 -15.02 -17.53 19.51
C TRP A 258 -14.98 -18.39 20.79
N GLU A 259 -15.60 -19.57 20.71
CA GLU A 259 -15.80 -20.50 21.82
C GLU A 259 -14.46 -20.95 22.45
N ILE A 260 -13.47 -21.28 21.62
CA ILE A 260 -12.16 -21.74 22.07
C ILE A 260 -11.25 -20.54 22.31
N LYS A 261 -11.04 -20.16 23.58
CA LYS A 261 -10.26 -18.98 23.97
C LYS A 261 -8.87 -18.91 23.34
N SER A 262 -8.17 -20.04 23.20
CA SER A 262 -6.83 -20.12 22.58
C SER A 262 -6.81 -19.91 21.07
N GLN A 263 -7.97 -19.88 20.42
CA GLN A 263 -8.12 -19.66 18.98
C GLN A 263 -8.68 -18.28 18.63
N ARG A 264 -9.08 -17.48 19.63
CA ARG A 264 -9.57 -16.10 19.39
C ARG A 264 -8.51 -15.28 18.65
N TYR A 265 -8.99 -14.36 17.81
CA TYR A 265 -8.17 -13.51 16.95
C TYR A 265 -7.31 -14.26 15.92
N THR A 266 -7.48 -15.58 15.79
CA THR A 266 -6.73 -16.36 14.81
C THR A 266 -7.24 -16.10 13.40
N CYS A 267 -6.32 -15.75 12.52
CA CYS A 267 -6.49 -15.72 11.08
C CYS A 267 -5.85 -16.97 10.47
N LEU A 268 -6.69 -17.91 10.01
CA LEU A 268 -6.28 -19.10 9.26
C LEU A 268 -6.30 -18.78 7.77
N MET A 269 -5.13 -18.76 7.14
CA MET A 269 -4.95 -18.53 5.71
C MET A 269 -4.83 -19.85 4.98
N MET A 270 -5.57 -20.02 3.90
CA MET A 270 -5.73 -21.29 3.22
C MET A 270 -5.69 -21.15 1.69
N THR A 271 -5.47 -22.30 1.06
CA THR A 271 -5.53 -22.50 -0.39
C THR A 271 -6.21 -23.83 -0.71
N SER A 272 -6.47 -24.08 -1.99
CA SER A 272 -7.00 -25.36 -2.46
C SER A 272 -6.64 -25.58 -3.92
N ARG A 273 -6.65 -26.84 -4.36
CA ARG A 273 -6.40 -27.18 -5.77
C ARG A 273 -7.53 -26.71 -6.69
N SER A 274 -8.76 -26.63 -6.18
CA SER A 274 -9.95 -26.19 -6.91
C SER A 274 -10.15 -24.68 -6.93
N GLU A 275 -9.26 -23.91 -6.28
CA GLU A 275 -9.35 -22.45 -6.15
C GLU A 275 -10.56 -21.94 -5.34
N THR A 276 -11.26 -22.85 -4.67
CA THR A 276 -12.44 -22.61 -3.84
C THR A 276 -12.31 -23.40 -2.53
N PRO A 277 -12.96 -22.97 -1.44
CA PRO A 277 -12.93 -23.73 -0.19
C PRO A 277 -13.38 -25.18 -0.39
N ASP A 278 -12.63 -26.14 0.15
CA ASP A 278 -12.94 -27.57 0.07
C ASP A 278 -14.25 -27.89 0.82
N ARG A 279 -14.52 -27.14 1.90
CA ARG A 279 -15.77 -27.20 2.66
C ARG A 279 -16.12 -25.83 3.22
N ILE A 280 -17.42 -25.54 3.28
CA ILE A 280 -17.99 -24.38 3.99
C ILE A 280 -18.89 -24.94 5.09
N ALA A 281 -18.65 -24.55 6.33
CA ALA A 281 -19.42 -25.02 7.48
C ALA A 281 -19.90 -23.84 8.34
N GLU A 282 -21.15 -23.88 8.77
CA GLU A 282 -21.68 -22.91 9.72
C GLU A 282 -20.99 -23.07 11.08
N ARG A 283 -20.43 -21.97 11.57
CA ARG A 283 -19.66 -21.87 12.81
C ARG A 283 -19.87 -20.47 13.38
N ALA A 284 -20.66 -20.36 14.44
CA ALA A 284 -20.88 -19.10 15.14
C ALA A 284 -19.54 -18.44 15.48
N ASN A 285 -19.43 -17.12 15.31
CA ASN A 285 -18.22 -16.33 15.57
C ASN A 285 -16.98 -16.64 14.69
N ALA A 286 -17.10 -17.50 13.68
CA ALA A 286 -16.15 -17.58 12.57
C ALA A 286 -16.56 -16.66 11.43
N ILE A 287 -15.60 -16.03 10.77
CA ILE A 287 -15.83 -15.13 9.64
C ILE A 287 -14.85 -15.48 8.54
N SER A 288 -15.36 -15.86 7.38
CA SER A 288 -14.51 -16.24 6.24
C SER A 288 -14.57 -15.22 5.10
N GLY A 289 -13.58 -15.27 4.22
CA GLY A 289 -13.50 -14.39 3.06
C GLY A 289 -12.36 -14.78 2.12
N PHE A 290 -12.19 -14.00 1.05
CA PHE A 290 -11.23 -14.28 -0.01
C PHE A 290 -10.10 -13.25 -0.07
N SER A 291 -8.97 -13.67 -0.63
CA SER A 291 -7.87 -12.79 -1.01
C SER A 291 -8.33 -11.79 -2.08
N LEU A 292 -7.91 -10.53 -1.94
CA LEU A 292 -8.25 -9.47 -2.90
C LEU A 292 -7.15 -9.24 -3.95
N LEU A 293 -6.14 -10.10 -4.01
CA LEU A 293 -4.99 -9.90 -4.91
C LEU A 293 -5.42 -9.93 -6.38
N ASN A 294 -6.46 -10.69 -6.69
CA ASN A 294 -7.02 -10.84 -8.04
C ASN A 294 -8.01 -9.71 -8.42
N CYS A 295 -8.14 -8.69 -7.59
CA CYS A 295 -9.12 -7.63 -7.76
C CYS A 295 -8.49 -6.38 -8.37
N GLN A 296 -9.22 -5.71 -9.27
CA GLN A 296 -8.81 -4.42 -9.84
C GLN A 296 -8.77 -3.29 -8.81
N ARG A 297 -9.25 -3.52 -7.59
CA ARG A 297 -9.23 -2.59 -6.45
C ARG A 297 -8.69 -3.30 -5.22
N ALA A 298 -7.41 -3.67 -5.24
CA ALA A 298 -6.76 -4.23 -4.05
C ALA A 298 -6.57 -3.13 -3.00
N GLU A 299 -7.02 -3.39 -1.77
CA GLU A 299 -6.75 -2.51 -0.62
C GLU A 299 -5.22 -2.46 -0.37
N PRO A 300 -4.67 -1.28 -0.02
CA PRO A 300 -3.24 -1.17 0.30
C PRO A 300 -2.87 -2.10 1.47
N ALA A 301 -1.61 -2.53 1.53
CA ALA A 301 -1.06 -3.35 2.63
C ALA A 301 -0.91 -2.52 3.93
N CYS A 302 -1.99 -1.89 4.37
CA CYS A 302 -2.00 -0.81 5.35
C CYS A 302 -3.16 -0.97 6.34
N HIS A 303 -2.86 -0.72 7.61
CA HIS A 303 -3.83 -0.76 8.70
C HIS A 303 -3.71 0.49 9.56
N SER A 304 -4.48 1.52 9.22
CA SER A 304 -4.48 2.79 9.96
C SER A 304 -5.33 2.75 11.23
N GLN A 305 -6.28 1.82 11.32
CA GLN A 305 -7.16 1.69 12.47
C GLN A 305 -6.38 1.33 13.75
N THR A 306 -6.76 1.98 14.84
CA THR A 306 -6.31 1.66 16.19
C THR A 306 -7.37 0.87 16.94
N TYR A 307 -6.93 0.08 17.92
CA TYR A 307 -7.72 -0.90 18.64
C TYR A 307 -7.69 -0.59 20.13
N PRO A 308 -8.71 0.13 20.64
CA PRO A 308 -8.89 0.29 22.07
C PRO A 308 -9.07 -1.07 22.74
N GLU A 309 -8.55 -1.17 23.96
CA GLU A 309 -8.71 -2.32 24.85
C GLU A 309 -8.13 -3.64 24.32
N LEU A 310 -7.30 -3.60 23.29
CA LEU A 310 -6.52 -4.75 22.83
C LEU A 310 -5.04 -4.49 23.10
N ASN A 311 -4.37 -5.46 23.70
CA ASN A 311 -2.92 -5.46 23.91
C ASN A 311 -2.25 -6.41 22.89
N PHE A 312 -1.37 -5.85 22.07
CA PHE A 312 -0.59 -6.59 21.08
C PHE A 312 0.76 -7.02 21.66
N HIS A 313 0.89 -8.30 22.01
CA HIS A 313 2.15 -8.86 22.47
C HIS A 313 3.15 -9.01 21.33
N GLY A 314 4.42 -8.79 21.64
CA GLY A 314 5.53 -8.88 20.71
C GLY A 314 6.85 -8.56 21.40
N THR A 315 7.94 -8.64 20.65
CA THR A 315 9.26 -8.21 21.11
C THR A 315 9.27 -6.69 21.28
N GLU A 316 9.64 -6.22 22.47
CA GLU A 316 9.76 -4.79 22.77
C GLU A 316 11.04 -4.21 22.15
N LEU A 317 10.88 -3.08 21.45
CA LEU A 317 11.98 -2.35 20.82
C LEU A 317 12.42 -1.17 21.68
N SER A 318 11.46 -0.34 22.09
CA SER A 318 11.69 0.82 22.95
C SER A 318 10.39 1.27 23.61
N VAL A 319 10.52 2.13 24.62
CA VAL A 319 9.40 2.72 25.35
C VAL A 319 9.64 4.22 25.46
N GLU A 320 8.73 5.01 24.92
CA GLU A 320 8.82 6.47 24.86
C GLU A 320 7.58 7.13 25.47
N TYR A 321 7.68 8.39 25.88
CA TYR A 321 6.54 9.17 26.38
C TYR A 321 5.98 10.07 25.28
N VAL A 322 4.71 9.88 24.91
CA VAL A 322 4.05 10.62 23.83
C VAL A 322 2.67 11.12 24.25
N ASP A 323 2.17 12.12 23.52
CA ASP A 323 0.85 12.69 23.74
C ASP A 323 -0.21 11.97 22.88
N GLY A 324 -0.85 10.97 23.45
CA GLY A 324 -1.92 10.21 22.80
C GLY A 324 -1.45 9.08 21.87
N HIS A 325 -2.40 8.20 21.54
CA HIS A 325 -2.11 6.99 20.75
C HIS A 325 -1.77 7.30 19.28
N LYS A 326 -2.22 8.44 18.72
CA LYS A 326 -1.86 8.87 17.36
C LYS A 326 -0.37 9.25 17.27
N ALA A 327 0.15 10.00 18.24
CA ALA A 327 1.58 10.28 18.33
C ALA A 327 2.40 8.99 18.53
N CYS A 328 1.87 8.01 19.28
CA CYS A 328 2.50 6.69 19.40
C CYS A 328 2.54 5.94 18.05
N GLN A 329 1.48 6.02 17.26
CA GLN A 329 1.43 5.43 15.91
C GLN A 329 2.43 6.09 14.95
N GLU A 330 2.55 7.41 14.99
CA GLU A 330 3.53 8.17 14.20
C GLU A 330 4.96 7.81 14.60
N LEU A 331 5.24 7.73 15.90
CA LEU A 331 6.53 7.30 16.42
C LEU A 331 6.89 5.88 15.97
N CYS A 332 5.94 4.94 16.02
CA CYS A 332 6.14 3.59 15.48
C CYS A 332 6.33 3.60 13.95
N THR A 333 5.68 4.50 13.24
CA THR A 333 5.83 4.66 11.79
C THR A 333 7.23 5.14 11.42
N MET A 334 7.78 6.08 12.20
CA MET A 334 9.13 6.62 11.99
C MET A 334 10.23 5.67 12.46
N THR A 335 9.93 4.76 13.38
CA THR A 335 10.87 3.78 13.90
C THR A 335 10.99 2.57 12.97
N LEU A 336 12.10 2.46 12.24
CA LEU A 336 12.33 1.46 11.17
C LEU A 336 11.90 0.03 11.51
N ARG A 337 12.21 -0.45 12.72
CA ARG A 337 11.94 -1.83 13.15
C ARG A 337 10.54 -2.01 13.72
N CYS A 338 9.85 -0.94 14.11
CA CYS A 338 8.53 -1.03 14.72
C CYS A 338 7.51 -1.50 13.68
N GLN A 339 6.72 -2.49 14.07
CA GLN A 339 5.65 -3.07 13.25
C GLN A 339 4.28 -2.71 13.83
N PHE A 340 4.17 -2.72 15.16
CA PHE A 340 2.97 -2.37 15.89
C PHE A 340 3.33 -1.75 17.25
N PHE A 341 2.38 -1.07 17.87
CA PHE A 341 2.60 -0.32 19.10
C PHE A 341 1.49 -0.54 20.12
N ILE A 342 1.77 -0.14 21.35
CA ILE A 342 0.80 -0.03 22.44
C ILE A 342 0.97 1.32 23.11
N TYR A 343 -0.14 2.04 23.27
CA TYR A 343 -0.22 3.24 24.08
C TYR A 343 -0.99 2.95 25.37
N VAL A 344 -0.39 3.25 26.52
CA VAL A 344 -0.99 2.98 27.84
C VAL A 344 -1.31 4.30 28.52
N PHE A 345 -2.60 4.61 28.69
CA PHE A 345 -3.06 5.91 29.23
C PHE A 345 -3.49 5.87 30.71
N ARG A 346 -3.06 4.83 31.43
CA ARG A 346 -3.28 4.72 32.87
C ARG A 346 -2.48 5.80 33.61
N LYS A 347 -3.07 6.48 34.60
CA LYS A 347 -2.45 7.61 35.33
C LYS A 347 -0.99 7.37 35.79
N MET A 348 -0.67 6.16 36.26
CA MET A 348 0.69 5.80 36.71
C MET A 348 1.72 5.60 35.58
N GLN A 349 1.27 5.52 34.34
CA GLN A 349 2.10 5.33 33.14
C GLN A 349 2.26 6.65 32.35
N CYS A 350 1.76 7.76 32.91
CA CYS A 350 1.92 9.10 32.35
C CYS A 350 2.92 9.90 33.20
N ASN A 351 3.72 10.74 32.54
CA ASN A 351 4.64 11.64 33.21
C ASN A 351 3.91 12.90 33.71
N HIS A 352 4.62 13.78 34.41
CA HIS A 352 4.07 15.02 34.95
C HIS A 352 3.55 15.99 33.87
N GLU A 353 3.98 15.84 32.61
CA GLU A 353 3.51 16.63 31.46
C GLU A 353 2.24 16.06 30.81
N GLY A 354 1.69 14.97 31.34
CA GLY A 354 0.50 14.31 30.77
C GLY A 354 0.77 13.38 29.59
N LYS A 355 2.04 13.22 29.16
CA LYS A 355 2.43 12.26 28.13
C LYS A 355 2.49 10.86 28.73
N CYS A 356 2.03 9.85 28.00
CA CYS A 356 1.99 8.47 28.49
C CYS A 356 2.86 7.53 27.69
N LYS A 357 3.15 6.35 28.26
CA LYS A 357 4.05 5.38 27.64
C LYS A 357 3.50 4.80 26.35
N CYS A 358 4.34 4.85 25.33
CA CYS A 358 4.23 4.24 24.03
C CYS A 358 5.27 3.12 23.91
N TYR A 359 4.81 1.89 23.82
CA TYR A 359 5.66 0.71 23.64
C TYR A 359 5.72 0.38 22.15
N LEU A 360 6.92 0.42 21.58
CA LEU A 360 7.16 0.03 20.19
C LEU A 360 7.51 -1.45 20.14
N ARG A 361 6.86 -2.21 19.25
CA ARG A 361 6.99 -3.67 19.21
C ARG A 361 7.15 -4.22 17.79
N MET A 362 7.70 -5.42 17.71
CA MET A 362 7.80 -6.21 16.50
C MET A 362 7.62 -7.70 16.76
N SER A 363 7.45 -8.46 15.69
CA SER A 363 7.46 -9.92 15.66
C SER A 363 8.16 -10.43 14.40
N ALA A 364 8.29 -11.76 14.31
CA ALA A 364 8.91 -12.41 13.16
C ALA A 364 8.16 -12.19 11.83
N ASN A 365 6.83 -12.04 11.89
CA ASN A 365 5.94 -12.06 10.72
C ASN A 365 5.17 -10.74 10.51
N GLY A 366 5.30 -9.74 11.38
CA GLY A 366 4.57 -8.47 11.28
C GLY A 366 3.26 -8.41 12.06
N SER A 367 2.80 -9.53 12.61
CA SER A 367 1.56 -9.65 13.40
C SER A 367 1.87 -9.90 14.88
N PRO A 368 0.98 -9.52 15.82
CA PRO A 368 1.18 -9.78 17.24
C PRO A 368 1.36 -11.28 17.55
N ASP A 369 2.24 -11.59 18.49
CA ASP A 369 2.47 -12.97 18.96
C ASP A 369 1.30 -13.47 19.84
N ASN A 370 0.61 -12.53 20.49
CA ASN A 370 -0.63 -12.75 21.23
C ASN A 370 -1.50 -11.47 21.21
N ILE A 371 -2.82 -11.62 21.26
CA ILE A 371 -3.78 -10.52 21.39
C ILE A 371 -4.67 -10.80 22.60
N GLU A 372 -4.67 -9.89 23.57
CA GLU A 372 -5.49 -9.99 24.77
C GLU A 372 -6.33 -8.72 24.99
N ALA A 373 -7.51 -8.88 25.57
CA ALA A 373 -8.31 -7.75 26.01
C ALA A 373 -7.71 -7.14 27.28
N LYS A 374 -7.47 -5.83 27.28
CA LYS A 374 -6.89 -5.11 28.40
C LYS A 374 -7.30 -3.63 28.38
N ASN A 375 -8.02 -3.22 29.42
CA ASN A 375 -8.49 -1.84 29.57
C ASN A 375 -7.33 -0.83 29.65
N GLU A 376 -7.64 0.44 29.41
CA GLU A 376 -6.69 1.57 29.53
C GLU A 376 -5.51 1.52 28.55
N ILE A 377 -5.71 0.84 27.42
CA ILE A 377 -4.71 0.63 26.37
C ILE A 377 -5.32 0.86 24.99
N VAL A 378 -4.50 1.35 24.05
CA VAL A 378 -4.79 1.37 22.61
C VAL A 378 -3.61 0.74 21.86
N SER A 379 -3.88 -0.25 21.01
CA SER A 379 -2.86 -0.81 20.10
C SER A 379 -3.10 -0.37 18.66
N GLY A 380 -2.09 -0.52 17.81
CA GLY A 380 -2.22 -0.28 16.37
C GLY A 380 -0.98 -0.71 15.62
N TYR A 381 -1.02 -0.58 14.29
CA TYR A 381 0.10 -0.91 13.40
C TYR A 381 0.84 0.34 12.96
N SER A 382 2.11 0.14 12.58
CA SER A 382 2.91 1.12 11.85
C SER A 382 2.26 1.45 10.49
N LEU A 383 2.28 2.72 10.11
CA LEU A 383 1.74 3.20 8.82
C LEU A 383 2.79 3.15 7.70
N ARG A 384 3.96 2.56 7.92
CA ARG A 384 5.09 2.58 6.97
C ARG A 384 4.81 1.89 5.62
N LEU A 385 3.84 0.96 5.57
CA LEU A 385 3.37 0.32 4.34
C LEU A 385 2.10 0.96 3.77
N CYS A 386 1.57 1.97 4.46
CA CYS A 386 0.53 2.82 3.91
C CYS A 386 1.16 3.70 2.85
N GLN A 387 0.85 3.41 1.59
CA GLN A 387 1.10 4.35 0.52
C GLN A 387 0.36 5.65 0.88
N THR A 388 1.09 6.70 1.21
CA THR A 388 0.58 8.08 1.08
C THR A 388 0.59 8.50 -0.39
N SER A 389 0.53 7.55 -1.34
CA SER A 389 0.09 7.91 -2.68
C SER A 389 -1.33 8.41 -2.50
N ARG A 390 -1.51 9.69 -2.81
CA ARG A 390 -2.74 10.20 -3.40
C ARG A 390 -3.09 9.22 -4.53
N SER A 391 -3.76 8.11 -4.20
CA SER A 391 -4.37 7.28 -5.23
C SER A 391 -5.30 8.25 -5.91
N PRO A 392 -5.08 8.53 -7.20
CA PRO A 392 -5.86 9.55 -7.85
C PRO A 392 -7.33 9.05 -7.93
N VAL A 393 -7.56 7.73 -7.87
CA VAL A 393 -8.87 7.09 -7.69
C VAL A 393 -9.12 6.74 -6.21
N CYS A 394 -10.23 7.24 -5.66
CA CYS A 394 -10.58 7.21 -4.24
C CYS A 394 -10.64 5.80 -3.60
N VAL A 395 -9.99 5.66 -2.44
CA VAL A 395 -10.25 4.59 -1.43
C VAL A 395 -10.65 5.28 -0.12
N GLN A 396 -11.85 5.86 -0.08
CA GLN A 396 -12.50 6.18 1.19
C GLN A 396 -13.82 5.42 1.25
N LYS A 397 -14.11 4.83 2.41
CA LYS A 397 -15.33 4.05 2.66
C LYS A 397 -16.54 4.96 2.50
N PRO A 398 -17.43 4.75 1.51
CA PRO A 398 -18.73 5.42 1.55
C PRO A 398 -19.53 4.82 2.70
N LYS A 399 -20.11 5.66 3.56
CA LYS A 399 -21.26 5.24 4.38
C LYS A 399 -22.34 4.80 3.38
N GLN A 400 -22.73 3.53 3.43
CA GLN A 400 -23.77 3.00 2.56
C GLN A 400 -25.09 3.74 2.82
N GLN A 401 -25.58 4.48 1.83
CA GLN A 401 -27.00 4.80 1.70
C GLN A 401 -27.45 4.56 0.26
N SER A 402 -28.70 4.12 0.13
CA SER A 402 -29.35 3.62 -1.09
C SER A 402 -29.51 4.69 -2.19
N ARG A 403 -29.64 4.23 -3.44
CA ARG A 403 -29.87 5.05 -4.64
C ARG A 403 -31.08 5.99 -4.48
N ILE A 404 -31.00 7.16 -5.12
CA ILE A 404 -31.92 8.28 -4.96
C ILE A 404 -32.95 8.33 -6.10
N VAL A 405 -34.21 8.08 -5.74
CA VAL A 405 -35.38 8.86 -6.19
C VAL A 405 -36.13 9.21 -4.90
N GLY A 406 -36.24 10.50 -4.56
CA GLY A 406 -36.79 10.96 -3.27
C GLY A 406 -35.75 11.26 -2.16
N GLY A 407 -34.55 11.70 -2.53
CA GLY A 407 -33.44 11.99 -1.61
C GLY A 407 -33.58 13.31 -0.83
N SER A 408 -32.65 13.55 0.10
CA SER A 408 -32.52 14.80 0.88
C SER A 408 -31.35 15.66 0.40
N ASN A 409 -31.33 16.94 0.80
CA ASN A 409 -30.20 17.83 0.55
C ASN A 409 -28.90 17.22 1.11
N SER A 410 -27.82 17.27 0.32
CA SER A 410 -26.49 16.85 0.74
C SER A 410 -25.84 17.86 1.70
N SER A 411 -24.77 17.42 2.37
CA SER A 411 -23.91 18.25 3.21
C SER A 411 -22.56 18.52 2.54
N VAL A 412 -21.87 19.58 2.98
CA VAL A 412 -20.51 19.89 2.50
C VAL A 412 -19.58 18.69 2.74
N GLY A 413 -18.81 18.31 1.72
CA GLY A 413 -17.86 17.20 1.80
C GLY A 413 -18.46 15.78 1.76
N GLU A 414 -19.78 15.64 1.66
CA GLU A 414 -20.44 14.32 1.61
C GLU A 414 -20.12 13.56 0.32
N TRP A 415 -20.03 14.28 -0.80
CA TRP A 415 -19.72 13.73 -2.13
C TRP A 415 -18.52 14.46 -2.75
N PRO A 416 -17.30 14.29 -2.19
CA PRO A 416 -16.16 15.13 -2.54
C PRO A 416 -15.64 14.91 -3.96
N TRP A 417 -16.02 13.81 -4.61
CA TRP A 417 -15.72 13.55 -6.01
C TRP A 417 -16.67 14.28 -6.98
N GLN A 418 -17.82 14.77 -6.53
CA GLN A 418 -18.78 15.45 -7.39
C GLN A 418 -18.20 16.79 -7.89
N VAL A 419 -18.31 17.03 -9.20
CA VAL A 419 -18.02 18.34 -9.80
C VAL A 419 -19.22 18.87 -10.58
N SER A 420 -19.28 20.19 -10.70
CA SER A 420 -20.20 20.92 -11.55
C SER A 420 -19.44 21.40 -12.78
N LEU A 421 -19.78 20.86 -13.95
CA LEU A 421 -19.22 21.27 -15.23
C LEU A 421 -20.05 22.43 -15.76
N HIS A 422 -19.41 23.59 -15.88
CA HIS A 422 -20.01 24.79 -16.43
C HIS A 422 -19.45 25.08 -17.80
N THR A 423 -20.29 25.66 -18.66
CA THR A 423 -19.88 26.17 -19.96
C THR A 423 -19.99 27.68 -19.97
N LYS A 424 -18.97 28.36 -20.50
CA LYS A 424 -18.93 29.81 -20.64
C LYS A 424 -19.03 30.19 -22.12
N LEU A 425 -20.23 30.09 -22.67
CA LEU A 425 -20.56 30.63 -23.99
C LEU A 425 -20.96 32.10 -23.82
N SER A 426 -22.23 32.44 -24.02
CA SER A 426 -22.75 33.80 -23.77
C SER A 426 -22.94 34.12 -22.28
N ILE A 427 -23.38 33.12 -21.50
CA ILE A 427 -23.58 33.19 -20.05
C ILE A 427 -22.93 31.95 -19.47
N GLN A 428 -22.30 32.08 -18.30
CA GLN A 428 -21.79 30.93 -17.59
C GLN A 428 -22.94 30.19 -16.90
N SER A 429 -23.15 28.92 -17.24
CA SER A 429 -24.18 28.09 -16.62
C SER A 429 -23.70 26.67 -16.39
N HIS A 430 -24.36 25.99 -15.45
CA HIS A 430 -24.21 24.55 -15.27
C HIS A 430 -24.70 23.82 -16.51
N HIS A 431 -23.89 22.89 -17.00
CA HIS A 431 -24.21 22.04 -18.14
C HIS A 431 -24.34 20.57 -17.72
N CYS A 432 -23.34 20.03 -17.02
CA CYS A 432 -23.32 18.62 -16.61
C CYS A 432 -22.69 18.41 -15.23
N GLY A 433 -22.93 17.23 -14.66
CA GLY A 433 -22.13 16.69 -13.57
C GLY A 433 -20.84 16.04 -14.07
N GLY A 434 -19.90 15.79 -13.17
CA GLY A 434 -18.74 14.94 -13.42
C GLY A 434 -18.24 14.33 -12.11
N SER A 435 -17.32 13.37 -12.22
CA SER A 435 -16.66 12.74 -11.08
C SER A 435 -15.15 12.90 -11.15
N ILE A 436 -14.55 13.40 -10.09
CA ILE A 436 -13.11 13.38 -9.90
C ILE A 436 -12.69 11.92 -9.75
N ILE A 437 -11.88 11.44 -10.70
CA ILE A 437 -11.28 10.11 -10.65
C ILE A 437 -9.76 10.18 -10.45
N SER A 438 -9.21 11.39 -10.42
CA SER A 438 -7.77 11.64 -10.35
C SER A 438 -7.51 13.12 -10.07
N ASP A 439 -6.31 13.47 -9.60
CA ASP A 439 -5.92 14.87 -9.38
C ASP A 439 -5.98 15.72 -10.65
N GLN A 440 -5.83 15.13 -11.84
CA GLN A 440 -5.96 15.81 -13.12
C GLN A 440 -7.06 15.27 -14.04
N TRP A 441 -7.93 14.38 -13.56
CA TRP A 441 -8.91 13.74 -14.44
C TRP A 441 -10.31 13.73 -13.87
N ILE A 442 -11.24 14.22 -14.68
CA ILE A 442 -12.68 14.12 -14.45
C ILE A 442 -13.26 13.11 -15.42
N LEU A 443 -14.10 12.21 -14.91
CA LEU A 443 -14.95 11.34 -15.68
C LEU A 443 -16.33 11.97 -15.85
N THR A 444 -16.83 12.02 -17.08
CA THR A 444 -18.15 12.54 -17.41
C THR A 444 -18.76 11.76 -18.58
N ALA A 445 -19.97 12.13 -19.01
CA ALA A 445 -20.63 11.58 -20.17
C ALA A 445 -20.10 12.21 -21.47
N ALA A 446 -20.09 11.44 -22.56
CA ALA A 446 -19.68 11.93 -23.87
C ALA A 446 -20.70 12.92 -24.45
N HIS A 447 -22.00 12.68 -24.26
CA HIS A 447 -23.05 13.57 -24.75
C HIS A 447 -22.97 14.98 -24.14
N CYS A 448 -22.37 15.14 -22.95
CA CYS A 448 -22.12 16.45 -22.37
C CYS A 448 -21.15 17.29 -23.21
N LEU A 449 -20.26 16.66 -23.97
CA LEU A 449 -19.15 17.33 -24.65
C LEU A 449 -19.36 17.46 -26.15
N GLU A 450 -20.34 16.75 -26.72
CA GLU A 450 -20.51 16.60 -28.16
C GLU A 450 -20.77 17.94 -28.87
N ASP A 451 -21.63 18.78 -28.27
CA ASP A 451 -22.04 20.06 -28.84
C ASP A 451 -21.07 21.22 -28.51
N ILE A 452 -20.10 21.01 -27.61
CA ILE A 452 -19.18 22.05 -27.12
C ILE A 452 -17.74 21.52 -27.15
N PRO A 453 -17.11 21.44 -28.34
CA PRO A 453 -15.83 20.74 -28.54
C PRO A 453 -14.61 21.55 -28.07
N LEU A 454 -14.80 22.82 -27.73
CA LEU A 454 -13.73 23.76 -27.40
C LEU A 454 -13.47 23.79 -25.89
N THR A 455 -12.27 23.35 -25.50
CA THR A 455 -11.83 23.20 -24.10
C THR A 455 -11.89 24.48 -23.27
N GLU A 456 -11.67 25.64 -23.89
CA GLU A 456 -11.63 26.95 -23.25
C GLU A 456 -12.99 27.42 -22.72
N HIS A 457 -14.09 26.82 -23.20
CA HIS A 457 -15.43 27.12 -22.72
C HIS A 457 -15.77 26.35 -21.44
N TRP A 458 -14.96 25.37 -21.04
CA TRP A 458 -15.28 24.48 -19.92
C TRP A 458 -14.62 24.93 -18.62
N HIS A 459 -15.44 25.15 -17.61
CA HIS A 459 -15.02 25.44 -16.24
C HIS A 459 -15.45 24.29 -15.32
N VAL A 460 -14.50 23.70 -14.60
CA VAL A 460 -14.76 22.62 -13.63
C VAL A 460 -14.74 23.18 -12.22
N TYR A 461 -15.90 23.14 -11.55
CA TYR A 461 -16.04 23.54 -10.15
C TYR A 461 -16.11 22.29 -9.25
N SER A 462 -15.25 22.24 -8.24
CA SER A 462 -15.24 21.20 -7.20
C SER A 462 -15.59 21.80 -5.84
N ASN A 463 -16.03 20.97 -4.90
CA ASN A 463 -16.38 21.39 -3.54
C ASN A 463 -17.44 22.50 -3.48
N ILE A 464 -18.43 22.41 -4.38
CA ILE A 464 -19.60 23.30 -4.40
C ILE A 464 -20.81 22.51 -3.93
N LEU A 465 -21.52 23.02 -2.92
CA LEU A 465 -22.75 22.40 -2.43
C LEU A 465 -23.98 22.99 -3.13
N LYS A 466 -23.99 24.32 -3.34
CA LYS A 466 -25.10 25.02 -4.00
C LYS A 466 -24.59 25.78 -5.22
N GLN A 467 -25.31 25.72 -6.33
CA GLN A 467 -24.98 26.49 -7.53
C GLN A 467 -24.94 28.01 -7.25
N SER A 468 -25.72 28.50 -6.28
CA SER A 468 -25.70 29.90 -5.84
C SER A 468 -24.39 30.34 -5.17
N GLU A 469 -23.51 29.41 -4.79
CA GLU A 469 -22.18 29.71 -4.24
C GLU A 469 -21.19 30.14 -5.33
N ILE A 470 -21.48 29.83 -6.61
CA ILE A 470 -20.60 30.14 -7.74
C ILE A 470 -20.79 31.60 -8.14
N THR A 471 -19.75 32.39 -7.91
CA THR A 471 -19.64 33.81 -8.30
C THR A 471 -18.49 34.00 -9.31
N ASN A 472 -18.35 35.22 -9.85
CA ASN A 472 -17.25 35.55 -10.76
C ASN A 472 -15.85 35.43 -10.14
N GLU A 473 -15.76 35.42 -8.81
CA GLU A 473 -14.50 35.28 -8.05
C GLU A 473 -14.20 33.81 -7.68
N THR A 474 -15.14 32.91 -7.94
CA THR A 474 -14.98 31.49 -7.59
C THR A 474 -13.92 30.84 -8.47
N THR A 475 -12.93 30.21 -7.84
CA THR A 475 -11.86 29.50 -8.55
C THR A 475 -12.39 28.24 -9.24
N PHE A 476 -11.94 27.97 -10.46
CA PHE A 476 -12.29 26.78 -11.22
C PHE A 476 -11.04 26.17 -11.87
N PHE A 477 -11.14 24.90 -12.26
CA PHE A 477 -10.13 24.23 -13.07
C PHE A 477 -10.47 24.38 -14.55
N LYS A 478 -9.47 24.76 -15.36
CA LYS A 478 -9.55 24.76 -16.82
C LYS A 478 -9.35 23.35 -17.36
N VAL A 479 -9.98 23.06 -18.49
CA VAL A 479 -9.79 21.79 -19.21
C VAL A 479 -8.65 21.95 -20.21
N GLN A 480 -7.64 21.08 -20.14
CA GLN A 480 -6.54 20.97 -21.09
C GLN A 480 -6.90 20.08 -22.28
N LYS A 481 -7.64 19.00 -22.04
CA LYS A 481 -7.97 18.01 -23.07
C LYS A 481 -9.29 17.33 -22.79
N MET A 482 -10.08 17.13 -23.82
CA MET A 482 -11.28 16.27 -23.79
C MET A 482 -11.01 14.99 -24.57
N ILE A 483 -11.43 13.85 -24.04
CA ILE A 483 -11.30 12.54 -24.67
C ILE A 483 -12.67 11.89 -24.65
N ILE A 484 -13.37 11.94 -25.77
CA ILE A 484 -14.62 11.19 -26.00
C ILE A 484 -14.25 9.77 -26.45
N HIS A 485 -15.01 8.77 -26.01
CA HIS A 485 -14.78 7.40 -26.44
C HIS A 485 -14.91 7.29 -27.98
N PRO A 486 -13.94 6.66 -28.69
CA PRO A 486 -13.91 6.67 -30.17
C PRO A 486 -15.04 5.89 -30.85
N ARG A 487 -15.88 5.19 -30.06
CA ARG A 487 -17.08 4.47 -30.53
C ARG A 487 -18.38 5.13 -30.08
N TYR A 488 -18.30 6.31 -29.48
CA TYR A 488 -19.48 7.08 -29.15
C TYR A 488 -20.06 7.67 -30.44
N GLU A 489 -21.36 7.49 -30.65
CA GLU A 489 -22.11 8.03 -31.78
C GLU A 489 -23.32 8.85 -31.29
N ILE A 490 -24.12 8.25 -30.40
CA ILE A 490 -25.25 8.86 -29.68
C ILE A 490 -25.38 8.21 -28.29
N SER A 491 -26.05 8.88 -27.35
CA SER A 491 -26.20 8.41 -25.97
C SER A 491 -26.83 7.00 -25.86
N GLU A 492 -27.77 6.67 -26.75
CA GLU A 492 -28.52 5.42 -26.78
C GLU A 492 -27.71 4.25 -27.35
N ALA A 493 -26.64 4.52 -28.10
CA ALA A 493 -25.77 3.51 -28.70
C ALA A 493 -24.70 2.97 -27.73
N GLY A 494 -24.63 3.53 -26.51
CA GLY A 494 -23.61 3.21 -25.52
C GLY A 494 -22.30 3.96 -25.74
N TYR A 495 -21.27 3.58 -25.00
CA TYR A 495 -19.98 4.30 -24.97
C TYR A 495 -20.09 5.79 -24.61
N ASP A 496 -21.16 6.18 -23.91
CA ASP A 496 -21.39 7.53 -23.41
C ASP A 496 -20.46 7.84 -22.22
N ILE A 497 -19.18 7.97 -22.52
CA ILE A 497 -18.11 8.16 -21.55
C ILE A 497 -17.04 9.08 -22.13
N ALA A 498 -16.63 10.06 -21.34
CA ALA A 498 -15.57 10.98 -21.68
C ALA A 498 -14.68 11.32 -20.48
N LEU A 499 -13.44 11.69 -20.79
CA LEU A 499 -12.46 12.18 -19.82
C LEU A 499 -12.11 13.63 -20.10
N LEU A 500 -12.14 14.46 -19.06
CA LEU A 500 -11.57 15.81 -19.07
C LEU A 500 -10.24 15.76 -18.32
N LYS A 501 -9.16 16.15 -19.00
CA LYS A 501 -7.87 16.41 -18.38
C LYS A 501 -7.81 17.85 -17.92
N LEU A 502 -7.50 18.10 -16.66
CA LEU A 502 -7.36 19.45 -16.10
C LEU A 502 -5.98 20.03 -16.43
N ASP A 503 -5.93 21.35 -16.62
CA ASP A 503 -4.68 22.08 -16.87
C ASP A 503 -3.75 22.10 -15.65
N THR A 504 -4.33 22.17 -14.45
CA THR A 504 -3.63 22.12 -13.17
C THR A 504 -4.13 20.98 -12.29
N PRO A 505 -3.25 20.27 -11.56
CA PRO A 505 -3.67 19.23 -10.62
C PRO A 505 -4.44 19.80 -9.43
N MET A 506 -5.51 19.10 -9.06
CA MET A 506 -6.30 19.35 -7.85
C MET A 506 -5.49 19.01 -6.60
N ASN A 507 -5.59 19.87 -5.59
CA ASN A 507 -5.07 19.59 -4.26
C ASN A 507 -6.18 18.95 -3.41
N PHE A 508 -6.08 17.65 -3.15
CA PHE A 508 -6.98 16.98 -2.22
C PHE A 508 -6.67 17.35 -0.78
N SER A 509 -7.64 17.93 -0.08
CA SER A 509 -7.64 18.09 1.37
C SER A 509 -8.46 16.96 2.01
N VAL A 510 -7.96 16.41 3.11
CA VAL A 510 -8.78 15.61 4.01
C VAL A 510 -9.44 16.61 4.96
N GLN A 511 -10.75 16.76 4.88
CA GLN A 511 -11.50 17.52 5.87
C GLN A 511 -12.01 16.51 6.90
N ASP A 512 -11.52 16.62 8.14
CA ASP A 512 -12.03 15.84 9.27
C ASP A 512 -13.50 16.25 9.51
N ILE A 513 -14.45 15.36 9.18
CA ILE A 513 -15.86 15.47 9.60
C ILE A 513 -16.10 14.52 10.77
#